data_AF-A0A382FD60-F1
#
_entry.id   AF-A0A382FD60-F1
#
_cell.length_a   1.000
_cell.length_b   1.000
_cell.length_c   1.000
_cell.angle_alpha   90.00
_cell.angle_beta   90.00
_cell.angle_gamma   90.00
#
_symmetry.space_group_name_H-M   'P 1'
#
loop_
_entity.id
_entity.type
_entity.pdbx_description
1 polymer ?
#
loop_
_entity_poly.entity_id
_entity_poly.type
_entity_poly.pdbx_seq_one_letter_code
_entity_poly.pdbx_strand_id
1 'polypeptide(L)'
;MNQEFEELLSTIPQDQNLLRGVEEATKQGAVLPILRQLGWDCFNLEEVSPEFNVGNGRVDYCLLINQKKRVFLEVKRASENLESHEKQLLEYSFTEGIDLAVLTNGLVWWIYLPLIGGNWQQRKIYTIDITQQSPQESAKHFKEFLGRDVVENGSSIEKAKSVKESKEKNKLINQSLPKAWKQLIDEPDEFLVELFSEKVEGLCGHRPTFEQITEYIRENLTNQYTSEPQTISPRRFKANTNQTSNVKIKSPTTGTKQKGAVVFIQDKRIEASSVGDLYMQSLKYLVDTNLIKRLETYIPYATSAVRYLISTEPIHQRKNSFIVPVEYQGYYMEAHKDYKNALNHLRLFLGRCRISMKEL
;
A
#
# COMPACT_ATOMS: atom_id res chain seq x y z
N MET A 1 28.87 -16.13 -4.53
CA MET A 1 28.87 -14.76 -3.96
C MET A 1 27.72 -14.50 -2.98
N ASN A 2 26.46 -14.90 -3.21
CA ASN A 2 25.41 -14.73 -2.17
C ASN A 2 25.57 -15.70 -0.97
N GLN A 3 26.03 -16.92 -1.23
CA GLN A 3 26.04 -17.99 -0.23
C GLN A 3 27.01 -17.73 0.95
N GLU A 4 28.21 -17.20 0.69
CA GLU A 4 29.18 -16.87 1.74
C GLU A 4 28.67 -15.76 2.68
N PHE A 5 27.98 -14.75 2.13
CA PHE A 5 27.41 -13.68 2.95
C PHE A 5 26.25 -14.19 3.80
N GLU A 6 25.37 -15.02 3.23
CA GLU A 6 24.29 -15.66 3.99
C GLU A 6 24.85 -16.56 5.11
N GLU A 7 25.91 -17.31 4.84
CA GLU A 7 26.58 -18.15 5.84
C GLU A 7 27.18 -17.30 6.98
N LEU A 8 27.89 -16.20 6.65
CA LEU A 8 28.36 -15.22 7.64
C LEU A 8 27.21 -14.71 8.53
N LEU A 9 26.09 -14.29 7.93
CA LEU A 9 24.95 -13.76 8.69
C LEU A 9 24.30 -14.82 9.59
N SER A 10 24.35 -16.10 9.20
CA SER A 10 23.84 -17.20 10.02
C SER A 10 24.76 -17.58 11.20
N THR A 11 26.07 -17.31 11.09
CA THR A 11 27.06 -17.69 12.11
C THR A 11 27.22 -16.62 13.18
N ILE A 12 27.12 -15.33 12.84
CA ILE A 12 27.26 -14.21 13.78
C ILE A 12 26.38 -14.38 15.05
N PRO A 13 25.08 -14.71 14.96
CA PRO A 13 24.24 -14.90 16.15
C PRO A 13 24.63 -16.09 17.05
N GLN A 14 25.45 -17.01 16.56
CA GLN A 14 25.89 -18.20 17.30
C GLN A 14 27.24 -18.01 17.99
N ASP A 15 27.98 -16.94 17.67
CA ASP A 15 29.30 -16.68 18.22
C ASP A 15 29.23 -16.16 19.67
N GLN A 16 29.46 -17.06 20.62
CA GLN A 16 29.45 -16.73 22.05
C GLN A 16 30.53 -15.71 22.45
N ASN A 17 31.65 -15.65 21.74
CA ASN A 17 32.71 -14.69 22.03
C ASN A 17 32.29 -13.28 21.61
N LEU A 18 31.61 -13.16 20.46
CA LEU A 18 31.00 -11.91 20.01
C LEU A 18 29.91 -11.46 20.99
N LEU A 19 28.99 -12.35 21.36
CA LEU A 19 27.85 -12.02 22.23
C LEU A 19 28.24 -11.55 23.64
N ARG A 20 29.35 -12.08 24.18
CA ARG A 20 29.88 -11.71 25.51
C ARG A 20 31.00 -10.68 25.43
N GLY A 21 31.42 -10.32 24.23
CA GLY A 21 32.55 -9.45 23.99
C GLY A 21 32.27 -7.98 24.30
N VAL A 22 33.34 -7.19 24.26
CA VAL A 22 33.26 -5.73 24.26
C VAL A 22 32.90 -5.20 22.86
N GLU A 23 32.73 -3.90 22.72
CA GLU A 23 32.35 -3.26 21.46
C GLU A 23 33.32 -3.60 20.31
N GLU A 24 34.61 -3.71 20.61
CA GLU A 24 35.63 -4.14 19.64
C GLU A 24 35.35 -5.54 19.08
N ALA A 25 34.80 -6.46 19.87
CA ALA A 25 34.43 -7.78 19.37
C ALA A 25 33.28 -7.70 18.35
N THR A 26 32.33 -6.78 18.56
CA THR A 26 31.26 -6.50 17.60
C THR A 26 31.82 -5.89 16.31
N LYS A 27 32.76 -4.93 16.44
CA LYS A 27 33.45 -4.30 15.31
C LYS A 27 34.16 -5.36 14.44
N GLN A 28 34.97 -6.20 15.06
CA GLN A 28 35.79 -7.22 14.37
C GLN A 28 34.99 -8.43 13.88
N GLY A 29 34.04 -8.92 14.68
CA GLY A 29 33.33 -10.18 14.40
C GLY A 29 32.03 -10.03 13.60
N ALA A 30 31.45 -8.83 13.53
CA ALA A 30 30.24 -8.59 12.74
C ALA A 30 30.40 -7.44 11.74
N VAL A 31 30.78 -6.25 12.19
CA VAL A 31 30.72 -5.04 11.35
C VAL A 31 31.69 -5.12 10.17
N LEU A 32 32.99 -5.32 10.41
CA LEU A 32 33.99 -5.39 9.34
C LEU A 32 33.76 -6.58 8.38
N PRO A 33 33.45 -7.81 8.84
CA PRO A 33 33.10 -8.91 7.95
C PRO A 33 31.91 -8.60 7.04
N ILE A 34 30.86 -7.96 7.58
CA ILE A 34 29.68 -7.57 6.78
C ILE A 34 30.06 -6.49 5.75
N LEU A 35 30.80 -5.46 6.14
CA LEU A 35 31.25 -4.41 5.22
C LEU A 35 32.10 -4.98 4.07
N ARG A 36 32.98 -5.94 4.36
CA ARG A 36 33.77 -6.63 3.33
C ARG A 36 32.89 -7.40 2.35
N GLN A 37 31.86 -8.10 2.83
CA GLN A 37 30.88 -8.79 1.96
C GLN A 37 30.02 -7.83 1.13
N LEU A 38 29.90 -6.57 1.57
CA LEU A 38 29.25 -5.48 0.85
C LEU A 38 30.17 -4.76 -0.14
N GLY A 39 31.41 -5.23 -0.29
CA GLY A 39 32.38 -4.74 -1.26
C GLY A 39 33.24 -3.58 -0.77
N TRP A 40 33.16 -3.21 0.51
CA TRP A 40 34.03 -2.18 1.09
C TRP A 40 35.43 -2.71 1.39
N ASP A 41 36.45 -1.95 1.03
CA ASP A 41 37.83 -2.25 1.40
C ASP A 41 38.14 -1.76 2.82
N CYS A 42 38.05 -2.68 3.79
CA CYS A 42 38.30 -2.40 5.21
C CYS A 42 39.79 -2.13 5.54
N PHE A 43 40.71 -2.37 4.59
CA PHE A 43 42.14 -2.06 4.77
C PHE A 43 42.52 -0.71 4.15
N ASN A 44 41.62 -0.09 3.41
CA ASN A 44 41.80 1.24 2.85
C ASN A 44 41.17 2.29 3.76
N LEU A 45 42.02 3.05 4.47
CA LEU A 45 41.57 4.12 5.39
C LEU A 45 40.87 5.29 4.67
N GLU A 46 41.04 5.41 3.36
CA GLU A 46 40.32 6.39 2.53
C GLU A 46 38.93 5.89 2.09
N GLU A 47 38.58 4.65 2.43
CA GLU A 47 37.29 4.03 2.12
C GLU A 47 36.53 3.62 3.39
N VAL A 48 37.19 2.96 4.34
CA VAL A 48 36.65 2.64 5.67
C VAL A 48 37.55 3.27 6.73
N SER A 49 37.16 4.44 7.23
CA SER A 49 37.95 5.21 8.18
C SER A 49 37.46 4.96 9.61
N PRO A 50 38.24 4.28 10.47
CA PRO A 50 37.86 4.03 11.87
C PRO A 50 38.03 5.27 12.76
N GLU A 51 37.28 5.33 13.85
CA GLU A 51 37.37 6.38 14.89
C GLU A 51 37.36 7.79 14.29
N PHE A 52 36.45 8.02 13.33
CA PHE A 52 36.44 9.23 12.52
C PHE A 52 35.94 10.43 13.32
N ASN A 53 36.77 11.48 13.41
CA ASN A 53 36.44 12.69 14.15
C ASN A 53 35.35 13.51 13.45
N VAL A 54 34.33 13.91 14.20
CA VAL A 54 33.23 14.76 13.75
C VAL A 54 33.04 15.89 14.77
N GLY A 55 33.51 17.09 14.43
CA GLY A 55 33.52 18.22 15.35
C GLY A 55 34.26 17.89 16.65
N ASN A 56 33.54 17.92 17.77
CA ASN A 56 34.06 17.61 19.11
C ASN A 56 33.87 16.15 19.53
N GLY A 57 33.33 15.31 18.65
CA GLY A 57 33.12 13.89 18.91
C GLY A 57 33.72 13.00 17.83
N ARG A 58 33.29 11.75 17.84
CA ARG A 58 33.70 10.74 16.86
C ARG A 58 32.57 9.78 16.57
N VAL A 59 32.66 9.13 15.42
CA VAL A 59 31.89 7.94 15.04
C VAL A 59 32.85 6.78 14.83
N ASP A 60 32.39 5.56 15.07
CA ASP A 60 33.26 4.38 14.99
C ASP A 60 33.80 4.12 13.59
N TYR A 61 32.97 4.32 12.55
CA TYR A 61 33.44 4.29 11.17
C TYR A 61 32.77 5.37 10.33
N CYS A 62 33.57 5.99 9.46
CA CYS A 62 33.10 6.74 8.31
C CYS A 62 33.39 5.95 7.04
N LEU A 63 32.36 5.70 6.23
CA LEU A 63 32.50 5.11 4.91
C LEU A 63 32.62 6.20 3.86
N LEU A 64 33.71 6.19 3.11
CA LEU A 64 34.08 7.22 2.15
C LEU A 64 34.13 6.65 0.74
N ILE A 65 33.70 7.46 -0.23
CA ILE A 65 33.82 7.12 -1.65
C ILE A 65 34.34 8.36 -2.36
N ASN A 66 35.49 8.24 -3.02
CA ASN A 66 36.18 9.35 -3.68
C ASN A 66 36.35 10.55 -2.73
N GLN A 67 36.86 10.28 -1.52
CA GLN A 67 37.07 11.25 -0.42
C GLN A 67 35.80 11.94 0.13
N LYS A 68 34.61 11.58 -0.36
CA LYS A 68 33.34 12.09 0.16
C LYS A 68 32.82 11.17 1.25
N LYS A 69 32.44 11.74 2.40
CA LYS A 69 31.77 11.03 3.49
C LYS A 69 30.38 10.60 3.00
N ARG A 70 30.08 9.30 3.05
CA ARG A 70 28.79 8.76 2.55
C ARG A 70 27.93 8.16 3.66
N VAL A 71 28.56 7.45 4.60
CA VAL A 71 27.84 6.77 5.68
C VAL A 71 28.61 6.94 6.98
N PHE A 72 27.91 7.31 8.05
CA PHE A 72 28.43 7.21 9.42
C PHE A 72 27.88 5.95 10.09
N LEU A 73 28.74 5.22 10.78
CA LEU A 73 28.40 3.98 11.45
C LEU A 73 28.88 4.05 12.90
N GLU A 74 27.94 3.87 13.82
CA GLU A 74 28.16 3.75 15.26
C GLU A 74 27.87 2.32 15.70
N VAL A 75 28.77 1.76 16.51
CA VAL A 75 28.77 0.39 16.98
C VAL A 75 28.59 0.37 18.50
N LYS A 76 27.83 -0.61 18.98
CA LYS A 76 27.65 -0.90 20.40
C LYS A 76 27.96 -2.37 20.67
N ARG A 77 28.04 -2.74 21.95
CA ARG A 77 28.28 -4.14 22.33
C ARG A 77 27.09 -5.00 21.92
N ALA A 78 27.33 -6.25 21.55
CA ALA A 78 26.27 -7.16 21.10
C ALA A 78 25.10 -7.32 22.09
N SER A 79 25.38 -7.23 23.39
CA SER A 79 24.38 -7.33 24.47
C SER A 79 23.66 -6.01 24.79
N GLU A 80 24.06 -4.90 24.17
CA GLU A 80 23.56 -3.56 24.45
C GLU A 80 22.31 -3.24 23.63
N ASN A 81 21.34 -2.58 24.26
CA ASN A 81 20.17 -2.05 23.57
C ASN A 81 20.55 -0.74 22.89
N LEU A 82 20.20 -0.60 21.61
CA LEU A 82 20.52 0.57 20.80
C LEU A 82 19.68 1.81 21.13
N GLU A 83 18.56 1.65 21.85
CA GLU A 83 17.74 2.77 22.29
C GLU A 83 18.55 3.79 23.08
N SER A 84 18.29 5.08 22.87
CA SER A 84 19.00 6.21 23.49
C SER A 84 20.41 6.52 22.92
N HIS A 85 21.00 5.66 22.08
CA HIS A 85 22.30 5.95 21.44
C HIS A 85 22.18 6.69 20.09
N GLU A 86 20.97 6.86 19.58
CA GLU A 86 20.70 7.46 18.26
C GLU A 86 20.98 8.96 18.19
N LYS A 87 20.83 9.69 19.31
CA LYS A 87 20.91 11.16 19.32
C LYS A 87 22.25 11.69 18.81
N GLN A 88 23.35 11.19 19.37
CA GLN A 88 24.70 11.65 19.04
C GLN A 88 25.03 11.38 17.56
N LEU A 89 24.80 10.16 17.09
CA LEU A 89 25.03 9.79 15.70
C LEU A 89 24.25 10.70 14.74
N LEU A 90 22.96 10.89 15.00
CA LEU A 90 22.10 11.69 14.12
C LEU A 90 22.44 13.18 14.14
N GLU A 91 22.85 13.74 15.27
CA GLU A 91 23.33 15.12 15.36
C GLU A 91 24.61 15.34 14.54
N TYR A 92 25.58 14.43 14.65
CA TYR A 92 26.80 14.45 13.85
C TYR A 92 26.52 14.29 12.37
N SER A 93 25.72 13.29 12.00
CA SER A 93 25.35 13.07 10.60
C SER A 93 24.58 14.24 10.00
N PHE A 94 23.67 14.87 10.76
CA PHE A 94 22.95 16.04 10.29
C PHE A 94 23.88 17.24 10.07
N THR A 95 24.79 17.49 11.02
CA THR A 95 25.74 18.62 10.96
C THR A 95 26.71 18.46 9.78
N GLU A 96 27.17 17.25 9.51
CA GLU A 96 28.10 16.94 8.42
C GLU A 96 27.42 16.70 7.06
N GLY A 97 26.09 16.79 6.99
CA GLY A 97 25.37 16.58 5.73
C GLY A 97 25.41 15.14 5.21
N ILE A 98 25.46 14.16 6.11
CA ILE A 98 25.53 12.73 5.76
C ILE A 98 24.14 12.18 5.45
N ASP A 99 23.98 11.61 4.26
CA ASP A 99 22.70 11.09 3.78
C ASP A 99 22.23 9.84 4.51
N LEU A 100 23.16 8.97 4.95
CA LEU A 100 22.85 7.69 5.57
C LEU A 100 23.64 7.51 6.88
N ALA A 101 22.95 7.14 7.96
CA ALA A 101 23.60 6.79 9.22
C ALA A 101 23.14 5.43 9.71
N VAL A 102 24.05 4.71 10.38
CA VAL A 102 23.83 3.34 10.85
C VAL A 102 24.22 3.24 12.32
N LEU A 103 23.32 2.70 13.14
CA LEU A 103 23.60 2.34 14.53
C LEU A 103 23.40 0.84 14.69
N THR A 104 24.40 0.13 15.21
CA THR A 104 24.37 -1.34 15.27
C THR A 104 25.02 -1.92 16.52
N ASN A 105 24.56 -3.08 16.97
CA ASN A 105 25.26 -3.94 17.93
C ASN A 105 25.78 -5.23 17.27
N GLY A 106 25.88 -5.26 15.95
CA GLY A 106 26.26 -6.41 15.14
C GLY A 106 25.10 -7.34 14.80
N LEU A 107 24.13 -7.49 15.70
CA LEU A 107 22.92 -8.31 15.49
C LEU A 107 21.77 -7.50 14.86
N VAL A 108 21.55 -6.31 15.40
CA VAL A 108 20.50 -5.39 14.96
C VAL A 108 21.15 -4.15 14.37
N TRP A 109 20.72 -3.77 13.17
CA TRP A 109 21.24 -2.64 12.41
C TRP A 109 20.11 -1.68 12.10
N TRP A 110 20.18 -0.49 12.68
CA TRP A 110 19.22 0.58 12.44
C TRP A 110 19.75 1.53 11.39
N ILE A 111 18.96 1.72 10.33
CA ILE A 111 19.30 2.57 9.19
C ILE A 111 18.49 3.85 9.28
N TYR A 112 19.17 4.98 9.14
CA TYR A 112 18.60 6.31 9.24
C TYR A 112 18.87 7.14 8.00
N LEU A 113 17.94 8.03 7.68
CA LEU A 113 18.19 9.19 6.81
C LEU A 113 18.25 10.44 7.69
N PRO A 114 19.44 10.93 8.08
CA PRO A 114 19.59 12.01 9.06
C PRO A 114 19.03 13.33 8.60
N LEU A 115 19.06 13.60 7.29
CA LEU A 115 18.69 14.90 6.70
C LEU A 115 17.18 15.10 6.50
N ILE A 116 16.37 14.07 6.73
CA ILE A 116 14.91 14.20 6.60
C ILE A 116 14.31 14.85 7.85
N GLY A 117 13.26 15.64 7.66
CA GLY A 117 12.49 16.22 8.76
C GLY A 117 11.77 15.17 9.61
N GLY A 118 11.51 15.50 10.86
CA GLY A 118 10.85 14.64 11.86
C GLY A 118 11.72 14.33 13.07
N ASN A 119 11.13 13.62 14.04
CA ASN A 119 11.84 13.12 15.22
C ASN A 119 12.75 11.92 14.87
N TRP A 120 13.60 11.52 15.81
CA TRP A 120 14.61 10.46 15.59
C TRP A 120 13.98 9.13 15.15
N GLN A 121 12.84 8.76 15.75
CA GLN A 121 12.09 7.55 15.39
C GLN A 121 11.53 7.60 13.97
N GLN A 122 11.18 8.79 13.48
CA GLN A 122 10.73 9.01 12.09
C GLN A 122 11.90 9.01 11.09
N ARG A 123 13.13 9.31 11.55
CA ARG A 123 14.33 9.25 10.73
C ARG A 123 14.86 7.82 10.57
N LYS A 124 14.52 6.91 11.50
CA LYS A 124 14.78 5.46 11.36
C LYS A 124 13.89 4.87 10.28
N ILE A 125 14.49 4.51 9.15
CA ILE A 125 13.76 4.03 7.98
C ILE A 125 13.59 2.51 7.97
N TYR A 126 14.59 1.78 8.46
CA TYR A 126 14.62 0.34 8.37
C TYR A 126 15.47 -0.27 9.49
N THR A 127 15.15 -1.51 9.86
CA THR A 127 15.91 -2.32 10.81
C THR A 127 16.23 -3.64 10.11
N ILE A 128 17.52 -3.97 10.03
CA ILE A 128 17.97 -5.32 9.70
C ILE A 128 18.25 -6.02 11.03
N ASP A 129 17.50 -7.06 11.35
CA ASP A 129 17.66 -7.87 12.55
C ASP A 129 17.98 -9.30 12.12
N ILE A 130 19.27 -9.65 12.14
CA ILE A 130 19.75 -10.93 11.63
C ILE A 130 19.36 -12.11 12.55
N THR A 131 18.79 -11.83 13.73
CA THR A 131 18.26 -12.85 14.64
C THR A 131 16.81 -13.20 14.34
N GLN A 132 16.07 -12.27 13.73
CA GLN A 132 14.64 -12.43 13.41
C GLN A 132 14.38 -12.62 11.91
N GLN A 133 15.28 -12.16 11.05
CA GLN A 133 15.19 -12.26 9.60
C GLN A 133 16.00 -13.45 9.08
N SER A 134 15.57 -14.01 7.95
CA SER A 134 16.38 -15.04 7.28
C SER A 134 17.71 -14.46 6.80
N PRO A 135 18.80 -15.25 6.72
CA PRO A 135 20.07 -14.78 6.17
C PRO A 135 19.94 -14.23 4.75
N GLN A 136 19.08 -14.84 3.92
CA GLN A 136 18.78 -14.39 2.56
C GLN A 136 18.18 -12.98 2.53
N GLU A 137 17.18 -12.74 3.37
CA GLU A 137 16.50 -11.45 3.46
C GLU A 137 17.42 -10.38 4.03
N SER A 138 18.16 -10.71 5.09
CA SER A 138 19.17 -9.83 5.70
C SER A 138 20.24 -9.44 4.69
N ALA A 139 20.83 -10.42 3.99
CA ALA A 139 21.85 -10.19 2.96
C ALA A 139 21.34 -9.29 1.84
N LYS A 140 20.10 -9.51 1.39
CA LYS A 140 19.44 -8.65 0.39
C LYS A 140 19.36 -7.21 0.89
N HIS A 141 18.84 -6.98 2.09
CA HIS A 141 18.67 -5.62 2.62
C HIS A 141 20.01 -4.93 2.90
N PHE A 142 21.00 -5.66 3.41
CA PHE A 142 22.36 -5.11 3.54
C PHE A 142 22.90 -4.62 2.19
N LYS A 143 22.74 -5.40 1.11
CA LYS A 143 23.16 -4.96 -0.24
C LYS A 143 22.38 -3.75 -0.74
N GLU A 144 21.06 -3.75 -0.54
CA GLU A 144 20.18 -2.66 -0.99
C GLU A 144 20.45 -1.32 -0.27
N PHE A 145 20.98 -1.33 0.95
CA PHE A 145 21.21 -0.10 1.73
C PHE A 145 22.69 0.27 1.88
N LEU A 146 23.58 -0.71 2.01
CA LEU A 146 24.96 -0.50 2.42
C LEU A 146 25.98 -1.11 1.44
N GLY A 147 25.56 -1.72 0.33
CA GLY A 147 26.47 -2.14 -0.74
C GLY A 147 27.31 -0.96 -1.23
N ARG A 148 28.63 -1.13 -1.38
CA ARG A 148 29.53 -0.03 -1.76
C ARG A 148 29.10 0.65 -3.07
N ASP A 149 28.78 -0.15 -4.08
CA ASP A 149 28.31 0.30 -5.40
C ASP A 149 26.96 1.02 -5.33
N VAL A 150 26.04 0.50 -4.52
CA VAL A 150 24.70 1.05 -4.26
C VAL A 150 24.77 2.36 -3.47
N VAL A 151 25.74 2.49 -2.57
CA VAL A 151 26.05 3.75 -1.87
C VAL A 151 26.67 4.74 -2.85
N GLU A 152 27.64 4.33 -3.67
CA GLU A 152 28.32 5.18 -4.67
C GLU A 152 27.33 5.85 -5.62
N ASN A 153 26.47 5.06 -6.25
CA ASN A 153 25.53 5.49 -7.28
C ASN A 153 24.24 6.14 -6.72
N GLY A 154 24.05 6.16 -5.39
CA GLY A 154 22.91 6.81 -4.72
C GLY A 154 21.65 5.96 -4.61
N SER A 155 21.62 4.75 -5.15
CA SER A 155 20.47 3.83 -5.09
C SER A 155 20.07 3.47 -3.65
N SER A 156 21.04 3.46 -2.72
CA SER A 156 20.79 3.29 -1.27
C SER A 156 19.80 4.33 -0.71
N ILE A 157 19.96 5.59 -1.10
CA ILE A 157 19.14 6.71 -0.65
C ILE A 157 17.75 6.65 -1.29
N GLU A 158 17.67 6.28 -2.57
CA GLU A 158 16.40 6.08 -3.26
C GLU A 158 15.58 4.95 -2.63
N LYS A 159 16.23 3.82 -2.34
CA LYS A 159 15.63 2.70 -1.62
C LYS A 159 15.13 3.14 -0.23
N ALA A 160 15.97 3.85 0.50
CA ALA A 160 15.67 4.38 1.83
C ALA A 160 14.42 5.27 1.84
N LYS A 161 14.30 6.18 0.87
CA LYS A 161 13.12 7.04 0.69
C LYS A 161 11.87 6.22 0.34
N SER A 162 11.98 5.30 -0.62
CA SER A 162 10.88 4.42 -1.05
C SER A 162 10.30 3.58 0.10
N VAL A 163 11.16 3.05 0.98
CA VAL A 163 10.75 2.26 2.15
C VAL A 163 10.00 3.13 3.15
N LYS A 164 10.47 4.37 3.40
CA LYS A 164 9.79 5.32 4.28
C LYS A 164 8.40 5.67 3.75
N GLU A 165 8.29 6.05 2.48
CA GLU A 165 7.01 6.39 1.84
C GLU A 165 6.02 5.23 1.92
N SER A 166 6.49 4.00 1.68
CA SER A 166 5.68 2.79 1.80
C SER A 166 5.17 2.56 3.22
N LYS A 167 6.03 2.79 4.22
CA LYS A 167 5.67 2.67 5.64
C LYS A 167 4.64 3.73 6.06
N GLU A 168 4.82 4.97 5.64
CA GLU A 168 3.88 6.06 5.91
C GLU A 168 2.53 5.82 5.24
N LYS A 169 2.54 5.40 3.97
CA LYS A 169 1.34 4.99 3.23
C LYS A 169 0.61 3.86 3.95
N ASN A 170 1.30 2.79 4.32
CA ASN A 170 0.68 1.66 5.01
C ASN A 170 0.14 2.04 6.40
N LYS A 171 0.83 2.93 7.12
CA LYS A 171 0.34 3.47 8.39
C LYS A 171 -0.99 4.22 8.19
N LEU A 172 -1.08 5.10 7.19
CA LEU A 172 -2.30 5.84 6.88
C LEU A 172 -3.43 4.88 6.47
N ILE A 173 -3.14 3.87 5.64
CA ILE A 173 -4.09 2.83 5.25
C ILE A 173 -4.60 2.10 6.49
N ASN A 174 -3.71 1.59 7.35
CA ASN A 174 -4.10 0.82 8.54
C ASN A 174 -4.89 1.65 9.55
N GLN A 175 -4.62 2.96 9.66
CA GLN A 175 -5.42 3.86 10.49
C GLN A 175 -6.80 4.17 9.87
N SER A 176 -6.91 4.09 8.55
CA SER A 176 -8.13 4.36 7.80
C SER A 176 -9.01 3.12 7.66
N LEU A 177 -8.44 1.91 7.65
CA LEU A 177 -9.16 0.65 7.47
C LEU A 177 -10.28 0.45 8.51
N PRO A 178 -10.06 0.61 9.84
CA PRO A 178 -11.14 0.48 10.82
C PRO A 178 -12.24 1.51 10.64
N LYS A 179 -11.88 2.75 10.26
CA LYS A 179 -12.84 3.83 10.01
C LYS A 179 -13.70 3.54 8.79
N ALA A 180 -13.06 3.12 7.69
CA ALA A 180 -13.73 2.72 6.46
C ALA A 180 -14.64 1.51 6.71
N TRP A 181 -14.19 0.53 7.48
CA TRP A 181 -14.99 -0.63 7.86
C TRP A 181 -16.21 -0.24 8.69
N LYS A 182 -16.03 0.63 9.70
CA LYS A 182 -17.15 1.16 10.48
C LYS A 182 -18.16 1.90 9.60
N GLN A 183 -17.70 2.75 8.69
CA GLN A 183 -18.57 3.44 7.72
C GLN A 183 -19.35 2.45 6.85
N LEU A 184 -18.70 1.37 6.39
CA LEU A 184 -19.34 0.30 5.62
C LEU A 184 -20.36 -0.53 6.42
N ILE A 185 -20.35 -0.51 7.76
CA ILE A 185 -21.32 -1.22 8.60
C ILE A 185 -22.44 -0.30 9.07
N ASP A 186 -22.11 0.92 9.50
CA ASP A 186 -23.09 1.90 9.99
C ASP A 186 -24.06 2.30 8.86
N GLU A 187 -23.54 2.39 7.63
CA GLU A 187 -24.32 2.55 6.40
C GLU A 187 -23.85 1.51 5.37
N PRO A 188 -24.43 0.28 5.36
CA PRO A 188 -24.03 -0.77 4.45
C PRO A 188 -24.11 -0.31 3.00
N ASP A 189 -22.95 -0.28 2.34
CA ASP A 189 -22.88 0.00 0.92
C ASP A 189 -23.67 -1.08 0.17
N GLU A 190 -24.42 -0.66 -0.85
CA GLU A 190 -25.29 -1.56 -1.63
C GLU A 190 -24.50 -2.72 -2.24
N PHE A 191 -23.25 -2.51 -2.65
CA PHE A 191 -22.41 -3.60 -3.15
C PHE A 191 -22.12 -4.65 -2.09
N LEU A 192 -21.95 -4.25 -0.83
CA LEU A 192 -21.75 -5.19 0.28
C LEU A 192 -23.02 -6.00 0.53
N VAL A 193 -24.19 -5.34 0.51
CA VAL A 193 -25.48 -6.00 0.72
C VAL A 193 -25.80 -6.97 -0.42
N GLU A 194 -25.59 -6.54 -1.67
CA GLU A 194 -25.83 -7.34 -2.86
C GLU A 194 -24.90 -8.57 -2.91
N LEU A 195 -23.60 -8.36 -2.68
CA LEU A 195 -22.61 -9.45 -2.62
C LEU A 195 -22.98 -10.46 -1.54
N PHE A 196 -23.40 -9.99 -0.36
CA PHE A 196 -23.80 -10.89 0.72
C PHE A 196 -25.10 -11.62 0.39
N SER A 197 -26.06 -10.95 -0.25
CA SER A 197 -27.31 -11.56 -0.71
C SER A 197 -27.07 -12.68 -1.73
N GLU A 198 -26.21 -12.45 -2.74
CA GLU A 198 -25.83 -13.49 -3.71
C GLU A 198 -25.18 -14.71 -3.03
N LYS A 199 -24.34 -14.47 -2.01
CA LYS A 199 -23.70 -15.56 -1.25
C LYS A 199 -24.72 -16.37 -0.44
N VAL A 200 -25.67 -15.73 0.21
CA VAL A 200 -26.74 -16.43 0.93
C VAL A 200 -27.63 -17.20 -0.05
N GLU A 201 -28.04 -16.57 -1.16
CA GLU A 201 -28.84 -17.20 -2.21
C GLU A 201 -28.13 -18.43 -2.78
N GLY A 202 -26.82 -18.36 -3.03
CA GLY A 202 -26.05 -19.52 -3.50
C GLY A 202 -25.94 -20.67 -2.48
N LEU A 203 -26.09 -20.40 -1.18
CA LEU A 203 -26.00 -21.41 -0.13
C LEU A 203 -27.34 -22.09 0.16
N CYS A 204 -28.44 -21.34 0.14
CA CYS A 204 -29.76 -21.87 0.52
C CYS A 204 -30.80 -21.85 -0.62
N GLY A 205 -30.48 -21.30 -1.79
CA GLY A 205 -31.39 -21.15 -2.92
C GLY A 205 -32.41 -20.01 -2.76
N HIS A 206 -32.33 -19.25 -1.68
CA HIS A 206 -33.27 -18.17 -1.37
C HIS A 206 -32.56 -16.84 -1.16
N ARG A 207 -33.05 -15.81 -1.83
CA ARG A 207 -32.48 -14.47 -1.72
C ARG A 207 -32.98 -13.78 -0.44
N PRO A 208 -32.08 -13.36 0.45
CA PRO A 208 -32.47 -12.63 1.65
C PRO A 208 -32.93 -11.21 1.31
N THR A 209 -33.77 -10.63 2.15
CA THR A 209 -34.18 -9.22 2.02
C THR A 209 -33.08 -8.28 2.47
N PHE A 210 -33.13 -7.04 1.98
CA PHE A 210 -32.20 -5.97 2.39
C PHE A 210 -32.19 -5.77 3.91
N GLU A 211 -33.35 -5.82 4.55
CA GLU A 211 -33.51 -5.67 6.01
C GLU A 211 -32.82 -6.81 6.76
N GLN A 212 -33.03 -8.07 6.33
CA GLN A 212 -32.37 -9.24 6.95
C GLN A 212 -30.85 -9.15 6.88
N ILE A 213 -30.30 -8.71 5.74
CA ILE A 213 -28.85 -8.53 5.59
C ILE A 213 -28.34 -7.36 6.44
N THR A 214 -29.04 -6.23 6.43
CA THR A 214 -28.65 -5.02 7.17
C THR A 214 -28.67 -5.26 8.67
N GLU A 215 -29.71 -5.93 9.16
CA GLU A 215 -29.86 -6.29 10.58
C GLU A 215 -28.81 -7.30 11.01
N TYR A 216 -28.55 -8.33 10.20
CA TYR A 216 -27.48 -9.29 10.47
C TYR A 216 -26.09 -8.64 10.51
N ILE A 217 -25.78 -7.74 9.57
CA ILE A 217 -24.53 -6.97 9.53
C ILE A 217 -24.40 -6.13 10.82
N ARG A 218 -25.46 -5.44 11.22
CA ARG A 218 -25.47 -4.61 12.43
C ARG A 218 -25.31 -5.45 13.71
N GLU A 219 -26.00 -6.59 13.82
CA GLU A 219 -25.98 -7.41 15.04
C GLU A 219 -24.69 -8.23 15.20
N ASN A 220 -24.16 -8.81 14.12
CA ASN A 220 -23.03 -9.75 14.22
C ASN A 220 -21.66 -9.08 14.09
N LEU A 221 -21.57 -7.92 13.43
CA LEU A 221 -20.28 -7.24 13.24
C LEU A 221 -20.03 -6.14 14.27
N THR A 222 -21.04 -5.64 14.99
CA THR A 222 -20.85 -4.73 16.13
C THR A 222 -20.38 -5.48 17.39
N ASN A 223 -20.81 -6.74 17.58
CA ASN A 223 -20.51 -7.53 18.78
C ASN A 223 -19.10 -8.15 18.84
N GLN A 224 -18.31 -8.14 17.74
CA GLN A 224 -16.93 -8.67 17.74
C GLN A 224 -15.86 -7.64 18.16
N TYR A 225 -16.23 -6.37 18.40
CA TYR A 225 -15.26 -5.30 18.73
C TYR A 225 -15.21 -4.91 20.22
N THR A 226 -15.99 -5.53 21.09
CA THR A 226 -15.98 -5.28 22.56
C THR A 226 -15.24 -6.34 23.38
N SER A 227 -14.79 -7.43 22.76
CA SER A 227 -13.90 -8.41 23.40
C SER A 227 -12.47 -8.26 22.88
N GLU A 228 -11.49 -8.29 23.80
CA GLU A 228 -10.06 -8.11 23.53
C GLU A 228 -9.54 -8.87 22.29
N PRO A 229 -8.54 -8.31 21.59
CA PRO A 229 -8.01 -8.90 20.36
C PRO A 229 -7.39 -10.27 20.66
N GLN A 230 -8.13 -11.34 20.40
CA GLN A 230 -7.53 -12.66 20.28
C GLN A 230 -6.67 -12.68 19.03
N THR A 231 -5.39 -13.02 19.20
CA THR A 231 -4.46 -13.30 18.12
C THR A 231 -5.00 -14.46 17.28
N ILE A 232 -5.67 -14.15 16.17
CA ILE A 232 -6.04 -15.14 15.18
C ILE A 232 -4.76 -15.48 14.41
N SER A 233 -4.14 -16.60 14.75
CA SER A 233 -3.08 -17.20 13.94
C SER A 233 -3.59 -17.36 12.50
N PRO A 234 -2.81 -17.01 11.46
CA PRO A 234 -3.24 -17.15 10.08
C PRO A 234 -3.56 -18.63 9.81
N ARG A 235 -4.85 -18.96 9.69
CA ARG A 235 -5.28 -20.25 9.15
C ARG A 235 -4.80 -20.30 7.71
N ARG A 236 -3.71 -21.05 7.49
CA ARG A 236 -3.26 -21.51 6.17
C ARG A 236 -4.49 -22.05 5.43
N PHE A 237 -4.95 -21.34 4.41
CA PHE A 237 -5.81 -21.93 3.39
C PHE A 237 -5.03 -23.10 2.79
N LYS A 238 -5.41 -24.33 3.15
CA LYS A 238 -4.98 -25.51 2.39
C LYS A 238 -5.71 -25.44 1.05
N ALA A 239 -4.98 -25.02 0.02
CA ALA A 239 -5.43 -25.15 -1.35
C ALA A 239 -5.69 -26.64 -1.61
N ASN A 240 -6.94 -26.99 -1.89
CA ASN A 240 -7.29 -28.34 -2.31
C ASN A 240 -6.89 -28.45 -3.79
N THR A 241 -5.64 -28.81 -4.03
CA THR A 241 -5.13 -29.25 -5.34
C THR A 241 -5.76 -30.59 -5.66
N ASN A 242 -6.89 -30.56 -6.39
CA ASN A 242 -7.27 -31.51 -7.44
C ASN A 242 -8.72 -31.28 -7.84
N GLN A 243 -8.95 -30.28 -8.70
CA GLN A 243 -10.00 -30.28 -9.73
C GLN A 243 -9.73 -29.12 -10.69
N THR A 244 -9.00 -29.43 -11.75
CA THR A 244 -8.79 -28.57 -12.91
C THR A 244 -10.05 -28.52 -13.76
N SER A 245 -10.69 -27.36 -13.86
CA SER A 245 -11.32 -26.90 -15.10
C SER A 245 -11.48 -25.37 -15.10
N ASN A 246 -10.55 -24.70 -15.81
CA ASN A 246 -10.63 -23.38 -16.42
C ASN A 246 -11.48 -22.26 -15.75
N VAL A 247 -11.12 -21.85 -14.54
CA VAL A 247 -11.54 -20.55 -13.99
C VAL A 247 -10.42 -19.52 -14.16
N LYS A 248 -10.59 -18.58 -15.10
CA LYS A 248 -9.72 -17.40 -15.23
C LYS A 248 -10.10 -16.38 -14.15
N ILE A 249 -9.35 -16.35 -13.06
CA ILE A 249 -9.39 -15.28 -12.07
C ILE A 249 -8.60 -14.08 -12.64
N LYS A 250 -9.26 -12.93 -12.83
CA LYS A 250 -8.59 -11.65 -13.13
C LYS A 250 -8.38 -10.84 -11.85
N SER A 251 -7.17 -10.31 -11.70
CA SER A 251 -6.67 -9.48 -10.62
C SER A 251 -7.35 -8.08 -10.54
N PRO A 252 -7.36 -7.42 -9.38
CA PRO A 252 -7.80 -6.03 -9.26
C PRO A 252 -6.78 -5.15 -9.97
N THR A 253 -7.22 -4.42 -10.99
CA THR A 253 -6.34 -3.54 -11.77
C THR A 253 -6.47 -2.11 -11.23
N THR A 254 -5.41 -1.63 -10.59
CA THR A 254 -5.14 -0.21 -10.40
C THR A 254 -5.13 0.49 -11.76
N GLY A 255 -5.96 1.52 -11.92
CA GLY A 255 -5.86 2.58 -12.94
C GLY A 255 -5.26 2.18 -14.30
N THR A 256 -5.91 1.28 -15.04
CA THR A 256 -5.64 1.11 -16.47
C THR A 256 -6.57 1.99 -17.27
N LYS A 257 -6.03 2.79 -18.21
CA LYS A 257 -6.81 3.51 -19.24
C LYS A 257 -7.86 2.55 -19.80
N GLN A 258 -9.12 2.74 -19.41
CA GLN A 258 -10.20 1.85 -19.80
C GLN A 258 -10.38 2.00 -21.32
N LYS A 259 -10.28 0.89 -22.05
CA LYS A 259 -10.68 0.86 -23.46
C LYS A 259 -12.14 1.29 -23.52
N GLY A 260 -12.43 2.26 -24.38
CA GLY A 260 -13.79 2.75 -24.60
C GLY A 260 -14.75 1.64 -25.05
N ALA A 261 -16.06 1.90 -25.00
CA ALA A 261 -17.09 0.99 -25.50
C ALA A 261 -17.92 1.59 -26.62
N VAL A 262 -18.47 0.71 -27.44
CA VAL A 262 -19.43 1.04 -28.48
C VAL A 262 -20.78 0.46 -28.09
N VAL A 263 -21.78 1.32 -27.99
CA VAL A 263 -23.15 0.91 -27.68
C VAL A 263 -24.11 1.45 -28.73
N PHE A 264 -25.19 0.71 -28.95
CA PHE A 264 -26.35 1.19 -29.69
C PHE A 264 -27.48 1.46 -28.71
N ILE A 265 -27.97 2.70 -28.67
CA ILE A 265 -29.24 3.05 -28.02
C ILE A 265 -30.25 3.25 -29.14
N GLN A 266 -31.24 2.37 -29.23
CA GLN A 266 -32.06 2.21 -30.43
C GLN A 266 -31.17 2.04 -31.68
N ASP A 267 -31.26 2.96 -32.64
CA ASP A 267 -30.47 2.96 -33.87
C ASP A 267 -29.22 3.86 -33.79
N LYS A 268 -29.03 4.59 -32.67
CA LYS A 268 -27.90 5.49 -32.49
C LYS A 268 -26.70 4.73 -31.95
N ARG A 269 -25.63 4.73 -32.74
CA ARG A 269 -24.30 4.30 -32.31
C ARG A 269 -23.62 5.39 -31.47
N ILE A 270 -23.10 5.01 -30.31
CA ILE A 270 -22.33 5.82 -29.38
C ILE A 270 -20.99 5.14 -29.18
N GLU A 271 -19.89 5.85 -29.48
CA GLU A 271 -18.53 5.43 -29.15
C GLU A 271 -18.04 6.28 -27.99
N ALA A 272 -17.80 5.65 -26.86
CA ALA A 272 -17.43 6.34 -25.64
C ALA A 272 -16.03 5.93 -25.19
N SER A 273 -15.18 6.91 -24.95
CA SER A 273 -13.79 6.74 -24.49
C SER A 273 -13.66 6.55 -22.98
N SER A 274 -14.71 6.87 -22.22
CA SER A 274 -14.79 6.76 -20.75
C SER A 274 -16.25 6.66 -20.29
N VAL A 275 -16.48 6.35 -19.00
CA VAL A 275 -17.83 6.33 -18.43
C VAL A 275 -18.51 7.71 -18.49
N GLY A 276 -17.76 8.79 -18.24
CA GLY A 276 -18.30 10.14 -18.35
C GLY A 276 -18.73 10.47 -19.79
N ASP A 277 -17.94 10.06 -20.77
CA ASP A 277 -18.24 10.22 -22.20
C ASP A 277 -19.47 9.39 -22.62
N LEU A 278 -19.57 8.14 -22.13
CA LEU A 278 -20.74 7.28 -22.35
C LEU A 278 -22.02 7.93 -21.85
N TYR A 279 -22.02 8.41 -20.61
CA TYR A 279 -23.19 9.05 -20.01
C TYR A 279 -23.51 10.39 -20.68
N MET A 280 -22.51 11.19 -21.03
CA MET A 280 -22.72 12.46 -21.74
C MET A 280 -23.40 12.24 -23.09
N GLN A 281 -22.85 11.35 -23.92
CA GLN A 281 -23.41 11.08 -25.23
C GLN A 281 -24.79 10.41 -25.15
N SER A 282 -25.00 9.53 -24.17
CA SER A 282 -26.30 8.89 -23.95
C SER A 282 -27.36 9.89 -23.49
N LEU A 283 -27.03 10.74 -22.51
CA LEU A 283 -27.92 11.76 -21.99
C LEU A 283 -28.28 12.79 -23.07
N LYS A 284 -27.27 13.27 -23.81
CA LYS A 284 -27.46 14.16 -24.95
C LYS A 284 -28.42 13.58 -25.99
N TYR A 285 -28.21 12.31 -26.38
CA TYR A 285 -29.09 11.63 -27.32
C TYR A 285 -30.53 11.53 -26.82
N LEU A 286 -30.73 11.16 -25.54
CA LEU A 286 -32.06 11.03 -24.95
C LEU A 286 -32.81 12.36 -24.91
N VAL A 287 -32.11 13.45 -24.56
CA VAL A 287 -32.69 14.79 -24.47
C VAL A 287 -33.00 15.34 -25.86
N ASP A 288 -32.03 15.32 -26.78
CA ASP A 288 -32.18 15.90 -28.13
C ASP A 288 -33.25 15.20 -28.97
N THR A 289 -33.40 13.88 -28.81
CA THR A 289 -34.45 13.10 -29.48
C THR A 289 -35.78 13.08 -28.73
N ASN A 290 -35.86 13.80 -27.60
CA ASN A 290 -37.04 13.88 -26.76
C ASN A 290 -37.49 12.51 -26.19
N LEU A 291 -36.61 11.50 -26.22
CA LEU A 291 -36.80 10.20 -25.57
C LEU A 291 -36.80 10.32 -24.04
N ILE A 292 -36.11 11.33 -23.50
CA ILE A 292 -36.04 11.60 -22.06
C ILE A 292 -37.44 11.80 -21.45
N LYS A 293 -38.41 12.35 -22.21
CA LYS A 293 -39.80 12.52 -21.75
C LYS A 293 -40.50 11.21 -21.39
N ARG A 294 -40.10 10.10 -22.03
CA ARG A 294 -40.62 8.77 -21.67
C ARG A 294 -40.10 8.34 -20.31
N LEU A 295 -38.91 8.80 -19.93
CA LEU A 295 -38.18 8.44 -18.72
C LEU A 295 -38.41 9.42 -17.57
N GLU A 296 -39.02 10.59 -17.80
CA GLU A 296 -39.23 11.64 -16.80
C GLU A 296 -39.89 11.12 -15.52
N THR A 297 -40.87 10.21 -15.61
CA THR A 297 -41.54 9.60 -14.45
C THR A 297 -40.63 8.71 -13.60
N TYR A 298 -39.47 8.33 -14.13
CA TYR A 298 -38.44 7.54 -13.46
C TYR A 298 -37.25 8.41 -13.01
N ILE A 299 -37.27 9.72 -13.26
CA ILE A 299 -36.22 10.65 -12.82
C ILE A 299 -36.73 11.38 -11.57
N PRO A 300 -35.98 11.38 -10.44
CA PRO A 300 -34.63 10.84 -10.31
C PRO A 300 -34.60 9.30 -10.25
N TYR A 301 -33.68 8.70 -11.01
CA TYR A 301 -33.57 7.24 -11.12
C TYR A 301 -32.53 6.72 -10.16
N ALA A 302 -32.95 5.99 -9.14
CA ALA A 302 -32.05 5.36 -8.19
C ALA A 302 -31.30 4.18 -8.83
N THR A 303 -29.97 4.15 -8.72
CA THR A 303 -29.24 2.87 -8.81
C THR A 303 -29.24 2.14 -7.48
N SER A 304 -29.44 2.88 -6.38
CA SER A 304 -29.45 2.38 -5.01
C SER A 304 -30.33 3.22 -4.09
N ALA A 305 -30.50 2.78 -2.84
CA ALA A 305 -31.18 3.56 -1.80
C ALA A 305 -30.53 4.93 -1.52
N VAL A 306 -29.28 5.14 -1.93
CA VAL A 306 -28.47 6.34 -1.61
C VAL A 306 -27.79 6.98 -2.82
N ARG A 307 -27.94 6.41 -4.02
CA ARG A 307 -27.39 6.96 -5.26
C ARG A 307 -28.44 7.02 -6.35
N TYR A 308 -28.47 8.16 -7.01
CA TYR A 308 -29.15 8.33 -8.28
C TYR A 308 -28.17 8.08 -9.43
N LEU A 309 -28.63 7.33 -10.45
CA LEU A 309 -28.01 7.31 -11.77
C LEU A 309 -28.16 8.67 -12.43
N ILE A 310 -29.39 9.18 -12.43
CA ILE A 310 -29.82 10.41 -13.08
C ILE A 310 -30.76 11.18 -12.17
N SER A 311 -30.63 12.51 -12.14
CA SER A 311 -31.47 13.43 -11.37
C SER A 311 -31.51 14.80 -12.04
N THR A 312 -32.47 15.66 -11.69
CA THR A 312 -32.52 17.07 -12.10
C THR A 312 -31.65 17.98 -11.23
N GLU A 313 -31.11 17.43 -10.14
CA GLU A 313 -30.10 18.06 -9.30
C GLU A 313 -28.97 17.05 -9.03
N PRO A 314 -27.69 17.46 -9.01
CA PRO A 314 -26.55 16.57 -8.80
C PRO A 314 -26.39 16.18 -7.31
N ILE A 315 -27.49 15.78 -6.68
CA ILE A 315 -27.63 15.48 -5.27
C ILE A 315 -28.38 14.15 -5.14
N HIS A 316 -27.89 13.26 -4.29
CA HIS A 316 -28.51 11.98 -3.98
C HIS A 316 -29.59 12.07 -2.90
N GLN A 317 -30.31 10.96 -2.68
CA GLN A 317 -31.37 10.79 -1.67
C GLN A 317 -30.99 11.32 -0.28
N ARG A 318 -29.72 11.19 0.12
CA ARG A 318 -29.19 11.64 1.43
C ARG A 318 -28.51 13.02 1.40
N LYS A 319 -28.78 13.85 0.39
CA LYS A 319 -28.18 15.18 0.19
C LYS A 319 -26.67 15.22 -0.08
N ASN A 320 -26.05 14.07 -0.37
CA ASN A 320 -24.68 14.00 -0.84
C ASN A 320 -24.61 14.39 -2.32
N SER A 321 -23.60 15.16 -2.71
CA SER A 321 -23.36 15.53 -4.12
C SER A 321 -22.92 14.33 -4.95
N PHE A 322 -23.25 14.35 -6.24
CA PHE A 322 -22.76 13.38 -7.21
C PHE A 322 -21.23 13.44 -7.32
N ILE A 323 -20.60 12.28 -7.50
CA ILE A 323 -19.15 12.17 -7.71
C ILE A 323 -18.90 12.05 -9.22
N VAL A 324 -18.17 13.01 -9.80
CA VAL A 324 -17.97 13.15 -11.26
C VAL A 324 -19.31 13.26 -12.00
N PRO A 325 -20.10 14.32 -11.77
CA PRO A 325 -21.36 14.52 -12.48
C PRO A 325 -21.13 14.87 -13.95
N VAL A 326 -22.02 14.38 -14.80
CA VAL A 326 -22.17 14.75 -16.20
C VAL A 326 -23.50 15.46 -16.34
N GLU A 327 -23.52 16.64 -16.96
CA GLU A 327 -24.71 17.49 -17.08
C GLU A 327 -25.07 17.72 -18.54
N TYR A 328 -26.36 17.67 -18.86
CA TYR A 328 -26.87 18.16 -20.14
C TYR A 328 -28.33 18.63 -20.01
N GLN A 329 -28.55 19.92 -20.28
CA GLN A 329 -29.86 20.59 -20.26
C GLN A 329 -30.66 20.32 -18.98
N GLY A 330 -30.02 20.44 -17.82
CA GLY A 330 -30.68 20.34 -16.51
C GLY A 330 -30.88 18.90 -16.00
N TYR A 331 -30.35 17.91 -16.71
CA TYR A 331 -30.25 16.54 -16.23
C TYR A 331 -28.81 16.21 -15.87
N TYR A 332 -28.62 15.47 -14.78
CA TYR A 332 -27.32 15.12 -14.22
C TYR A 332 -27.18 13.62 -14.09
N MET A 333 -26.07 13.03 -14.52
CA MET A 333 -25.72 11.62 -14.32
C MET A 333 -24.43 11.45 -13.53
N GLU A 334 -24.37 10.47 -12.61
CA GLU A 334 -23.16 10.19 -11.82
C GLU A 334 -22.21 9.21 -12.53
N ALA A 335 -21.02 9.67 -12.95
CA ALA A 335 -20.05 8.89 -13.72
C ALA A 335 -18.95 8.20 -12.88
N HIS A 336 -18.94 8.32 -11.55
CA HIS A 336 -17.97 7.64 -10.68
C HIS A 336 -18.34 6.15 -10.46
N LYS A 337 -18.22 5.36 -11.52
CA LYS A 337 -18.49 3.91 -11.55
C LYS A 337 -17.55 3.22 -12.55
N ASP A 338 -17.33 1.91 -12.41
CA ASP A 338 -16.64 1.14 -13.44
C ASP A 338 -17.52 0.92 -14.69
N TYR A 339 -16.87 0.61 -15.81
CA TYR A 339 -17.50 0.53 -17.12
C TYR A 339 -18.61 -0.52 -17.21
N LYS A 340 -18.44 -1.69 -16.56
CA LYS A 340 -19.43 -2.77 -16.59
C LYS A 340 -20.71 -2.33 -15.88
N ASN A 341 -20.57 -1.74 -14.69
CA ASN A 341 -21.70 -1.24 -13.93
C ASN A 341 -22.36 -0.04 -14.61
N ALA A 342 -21.57 0.82 -15.26
CA ALA A 342 -22.12 1.94 -16.01
C ALA A 342 -23.03 1.50 -17.16
N LEU A 343 -22.58 0.52 -17.95
CA LEU A 343 -23.38 -0.09 -19.02
C LEU A 343 -24.64 -0.77 -18.47
N ASN A 344 -24.54 -1.50 -17.36
CA ASN A 344 -25.67 -2.20 -16.76
C ASN A 344 -26.74 -1.23 -16.23
N HIS A 345 -26.34 -0.21 -15.47
CA HIS A 345 -27.28 0.78 -14.94
C HIS A 345 -27.96 1.58 -16.04
N LEU A 346 -27.21 1.98 -17.08
CA LEU A 346 -27.78 2.64 -18.24
C LEU A 346 -28.79 1.74 -18.95
N ARG A 347 -28.45 0.46 -19.18
CA ARG A 347 -29.36 -0.53 -19.79
C ARG A 347 -30.65 -0.69 -18.98
N LEU A 348 -30.55 -0.81 -17.65
CA LEU A 348 -31.71 -0.97 -16.76
C LEU A 348 -32.61 0.28 -16.75
N PHE A 349 -32.00 1.46 -16.71
CA PHE A 349 -32.72 2.74 -16.77
C PHE A 349 -33.49 2.87 -18.09
N LEU A 350 -32.82 2.68 -19.23
CA LEU A 350 -33.43 2.70 -20.56
C LEU A 350 -34.53 1.64 -20.71
N GLY A 351 -34.32 0.47 -20.10
CA GLY A 351 -35.27 -0.64 -20.08
C GLY A 351 -36.63 -0.28 -19.46
N ARG A 352 -36.69 0.68 -18.53
CA ARG A 352 -37.96 1.15 -17.92
C ARG A 352 -38.98 1.60 -18.95
N CYS A 353 -38.50 2.14 -20.07
CA CYS A 353 -39.35 2.67 -21.12
C CYS A 353 -39.22 1.89 -22.43
N ARG A 354 -38.71 0.64 -22.39
CA ARG A 354 -38.45 -0.19 -23.59
C ARG A 354 -37.53 0.49 -24.62
N ILE A 355 -36.57 1.29 -24.16
CA ILE A 355 -35.51 1.83 -25.01
C ILE A 355 -34.41 0.75 -25.05
N SER A 356 -34.19 0.17 -26.23
CA SER A 356 -33.22 -0.91 -26.39
C SER A 356 -31.80 -0.39 -26.32
N MET A 357 -30.93 -1.13 -25.61
CA MET A 357 -29.50 -0.87 -25.57
C MET A 357 -28.74 -2.17 -25.87
N LYS A 358 -27.85 -2.15 -26.87
CA LYS A 358 -26.98 -3.27 -27.22
C LYS A 358 -25.51 -2.84 -27.16
N GLU A 359 -24.66 -3.73 -26.69
CA GLU A 359 -23.20 -3.55 -26.66
C GLU A 359 -22.60 -4.31 -27.87
N LEU A 360 -21.51 -3.78 -28.43
CA LEU A 360 -20.84 -4.31 -29.63
C LEU A 360 -19.60 -5.14 -29.29
#